data_AF-A0A672HN71-F1
#
_entry.id   AF-A0A672HN71-F1
#
_cell.length_a   1.000
_cell.length_b   1.000
_cell.length_c   1.000
_cell.angle_alpha   90.00
_cell.angle_beta   90.00
_cell.angle_gamma   90.00
#
_symmetry.space_group_name_H-M   'P 1'
#
loop_
_entity.id
_entity.type
_entity.pdbx_description
1 polymer ?
#
loop_
_entity_poly.entity_id
_entity_poly.type
_entity_poly.pdbx_seq_one_letter_code
_entity_poly.pdbx_strand_id
1 'polypeptide(L)'
;MVSKMSSDPEVLLGILDQLLEDDFKRFKFHLSNIGVFEGCRAIPAGQLETLDKPDTARRIHQTYSNHAPELMKLVLEKIGKKHIWDEHTKKAPQPEGKHWKHKLV
;
A
#
# COMPACT_ATOMS: atom_id res chain seq x y z
N MET A 1 9.03 -6.71 15.69
CA MET A 1 7.61 -6.43 15.37
C MET A 1 7.60 -5.72 14.03
N VAL A 2 6.97 -6.28 12.99
CA VAL A 2 6.73 -5.55 11.75
C VAL A 2 5.64 -4.53 12.05
N SER A 3 5.91 -3.24 11.86
CA SER A 3 4.89 -2.20 12.05
C SER A 3 3.73 -2.51 11.10
N LYS A 4 2.52 -2.70 11.64
CA LYS A 4 1.29 -2.86 10.86
C LYS A 4 1.13 -1.59 10.01
N MET A 5 1.31 -1.71 8.69
CA MET A 5 1.08 -0.59 7.78
C MET A 5 -0.37 -0.14 7.87
N SER A 6 -0.57 1.18 7.85
CA SER A 6 -1.91 1.77 7.92
C SER A 6 -2.67 1.52 6.61
N SER A 7 -3.98 1.30 6.73
CA SER A 7 -4.91 1.31 5.60
C SER A 7 -5.26 2.73 5.15
N ASP A 8 -4.68 3.76 5.79
CA ASP A 8 -4.92 5.16 5.49
C ASP A 8 -4.70 5.50 4.00
N PRO A 9 -5.64 6.19 3.33
CA PRO A 9 -5.53 6.53 1.92
C PRO A 9 -4.25 7.29 1.55
N GLU A 10 -3.71 8.14 2.42
CA GLU A 10 -2.47 8.89 2.13
C GLU A 10 -1.25 7.97 2.10
N VAL A 11 -1.21 6.97 2.99
CA VAL A 11 -0.16 5.94 2.97
C VAL A 11 -0.23 5.09 1.71
N LEU A 12 -1.45 4.68 1.32
CA LEU A 12 -1.67 3.93 0.08
C LEU A 12 -1.28 4.76 -1.16
N LEU A 13 -1.60 6.06 -1.15
CA LEU A 13 -1.23 6.97 -2.23
C LEU A 13 0.28 7.10 -2.37
N GLY A 14 1.03 7.26 -1.27
CA GLY A 14 2.50 7.35 -1.32
C GLY A 14 3.19 6.11 -1.93
N ILE A 15 2.52 4.96 -1.89
CA ILE A 15 2.96 3.74 -2.58
C ILE A 15 2.62 3.82 -4.08
N LEU A 16 1.39 4.21 -4.43
CA LEU A 16 0.96 4.34 -5.82
C LEU A 16 1.73 5.45 -6.56
N ASP A 17 2.17 6.50 -5.88
CA ASP A 17 2.95 7.59 -6.49
C ASP A 17 4.30 7.12 -7.02
N GLN A 18 4.89 6.07 -6.44
CA GLN A 18 6.13 5.46 -6.92
C GLN A 18 5.95 4.62 -8.19
N LEU A 19 4.70 4.30 -8.58
CA LEU A 19 4.43 3.58 -9.83
C LEU A 19 4.47 4.54 -11.02
N LEU A 20 5.20 4.15 -12.07
CA LEU A 20 5.07 4.82 -13.37
C LEU A 20 3.69 4.52 -13.98
N GLU A 21 3.31 5.28 -15.01
CA GLU A 21 1.97 5.13 -15.62
C GLU A 21 1.69 3.71 -16.12
N ASP A 22 2.66 3.06 -16.76
CA ASP A 22 2.51 1.68 -17.24
C ASP A 22 2.36 0.67 -16.09
N ASP A 23 3.16 0.84 -15.02
CA ASP A 23 3.06 0.00 -13.82
C ASP A 23 1.70 0.20 -13.14
N PHE A 24 1.19 1.43 -13.11
CA PHE A 24 -0.12 1.73 -12.56
C PHE A 24 -1.26 1.13 -13.39
N LYS A 25 -1.17 1.14 -14.73
CA LYS A 25 -2.12 0.43 -15.60
C LYS A 25 -2.14 -1.08 -15.29
N ARG A 26 -0.97 -1.71 -15.16
CA ARG A 26 -0.86 -3.13 -14.78
C ARG A 26 -1.38 -3.39 -13.37
N PHE A 27 -1.12 -2.48 -12.44
CA PHE A 27 -1.64 -2.54 -11.08
C PHE A 27 -3.17 -2.59 -11.09
N LYS A 28 -3.83 -1.67 -11.81
CA LYS A 28 -5.30 -1.64 -11.96
C LYS A 28 -5.84 -2.93 -12.59
N PHE A 29 -5.16 -3.44 -13.62
CA PHE A 29 -5.52 -4.72 -14.24
C PHE A 29 -5.52 -5.86 -13.21
N HIS A 30 -4.45 -6.05 -12.44
CA HIS A 30 -4.40 -7.11 -11.43
C HIS A 30 -5.35 -6.87 -10.26
N LEU A 31 -5.56 -5.62 -9.84
CA LEU A 31 -6.53 -5.25 -8.80
C LEU A 31 -7.96 -5.61 -9.21
N SER A 32 -8.32 -5.49 -10.49
CA SER A 32 -9.64 -5.94 -10.97
C SER A 32 -9.78 -7.46 -11.09
N ASN A 33 -8.66 -8.18 -11.17
CA ASN A 33 -8.60 -9.63 -11.40
C ASN A 33 -8.20 -10.43 -10.15
N ILE A 34 -8.20 -9.79 -8.97
CA ILE A 34 -7.90 -10.42 -7.67
C ILE A 34 -8.96 -11.46 -7.26
N GLY A 35 -10.15 -11.43 -7.85
CA GLY A 35 -11.26 -12.31 -7.47
C GLY A 35 -11.86 -11.89 -6.13
N VAL A 36 -11.81 -12.78 -5.12
CA VAL A 36 -12.20 -12.47 -3.74
C VAL A 36 -10.94 -12.51 -2.88
N PHE A 37 -10.72 -11.44 -2.12
CA PHE A 37 -9.59 -11.31 -1.19
C PHE A 37 -10.11 -10.95 0.19
N GLU A 38 -9.83 -11.80 1.18
CA GLU A 38 -10.28 -11.58 2.58
C GLU A 38 -11.78 -11.26 2.68
N GLY A 39 -12.61 -11.99 1.93
CA GLY A 39 -14.07 -11.78 1.88
C GLY A 39 -14.55 -10.57 1.07
N CYS A 40 -13.63 -9.73 0.57
CA CYS A 40 -13.94 -8.57 -0.25
C CYS A 40 -13.86 -8.92 -1.74
N ARG A 41 -14.86 -8.53 -2.52
CA ARG A 41 -14.86 -8.73 -3.99
C ARG A 41 -13.92 -7.74 -4.67
N ALA A 42 -13.37 -8.13 -5.82
CA ALA A 42 -12.60 -7.27 -6.69
C ALA A 42 -13.36 -5.98 -7.07
N ILE A 43 -12.62 -4.88 -7.16
CA ILE A 43 -13.13 -3.63 -7.73
C ILE A 43 -13.26 -3.83 -9.26
N PRO A 44 -14.43 -3.58 -9.88
CA PRO A 44 -14.61 -3.79 -11.31
C PRO A 44 -13.64 -2.96 -12.17
N ALA A 45 -13.12 -3.55 -13.24
CA ALA A 45 -12.17 -2.90 -14.16
C ALA A 45 -12.70 -1.56 -14.71
N GLY A 46 -13.98 -1.50 -15.09
CA GLY A 46 -14.60 -0.28 -15.60
C GLY A 46 -14.64 0.87 -14.60
N GLN A 47 -14.66 0.58 -13.29
CA GLN A 47 -14.49 1.63 -12.27
C GLN A 47 -13.04 2.11 -12.25
N LEU A 48 -12.09 1.18 -12.14
CA LEU A 48 -10.66 1.48 -12.03
C LEU A 48 -10.09 2.22 -13.24
N GLU A 49 -10.57 1.94 -14.46
CA GLU A 49 -10.04 2.54 -15.69
C GLU A 49 -9.99 4.08 -15.60
N THR A 50 -11.06 4.67 -15.05
CA THR A 50 -11.23 6.12 -14.91
C THR A 50 -10.54 6.73 -13.68
N LEU A 51 -10.12 5.93 -12.71
CA LEU A 51 -9.52 6.44 -11.47
C LEU A 51 -8.04 6.78 -11.67
N ASP A 52 -7.66 7.93 -11.10
CA ASP A 52 -6.28 8.32 -10.86
C ASP A 52 -5.73 7.65 -9.59
N LYS A 53 -4.49 7.98 -9.22
CA LYS A 53 -3.83 7.36 -8.05
C LYS A 53 -4.52 7.75 -6.72
N PRO A 54 -4.82 9.02 -6.43
CA PRO A 54 -5.57 9.39 -5.23
C PRO A 54 -6.92 8.70 -5.09
N ASP A 55 -7.73 8.68 -6.15
CA ASP A 55 -9.05 8.05 -6.09
C ASP A 55 -8.94 6.52 -6.00
N THR A 56 -7.93 5.93 -6.64
CA THR A 56 -7.64 4.49 -6.50
C THR A 56 -7.25 4.15 -5.06
N ALA A 57 -6.41 4.95 -4.40
CA ALA A 57 -6.02 4.75 -3.01
C ALA A 57 -7.24 4.79 -2.08
N ARG A 58 -8.09 5.82 -2.23
CA ARG A 58 -9.35 5.95 -1.48
C ARG A 58 -10.28 4.78 -1.74
N ARG A 59 -10.40 4.33 -2.99
CA ARG A 59 -11.26 3.21 -3.37
C ARG A 59 -10.79 1.89 -2.75
N ILE A 60 -9.49 1.65 -2.72
CA ILE A 60 -8.90 0.46 -2.07
C ILE A 60 -9.19 0.49 -0.57
N HIS A 61 -8.96 1.63 0.10
CA HIS A 61 -9.29 1.80 1.52
C HIS A 61 -10.78 1.50 1.79
N GLN A 62 -11.69 2.08 1.01
CA GLN A 62 -13.12 1.87 1.17
C GLN A 62 -13.55 0.42 0.96
N THR A 63 -12.93 -0.27 0.00
CA THR A 63 -13.34 -1.63 -0.39
C THR A 63 -12.77 -2.70 0.55
N TYR A 64 -11.51 -2.53 0.97
CA TYR A 64 -10.75 -3.57 1.68
C TYR A 64 -10.44 -3.20 3.13
N SER A 65 -10.64 -1.94 3.52
CA SER A 65 -10.46 -1.46 4.89
C SER A 65 -9.10 -1.90 5.46
N ASN A 66 -9.11 -2.70 6.53
CA ASN A 66 -7.90 -3.18 7.20
C ASN A 66 -7.07 -4.18 6.38
N HIS A 67 -7.61 -4.71 5.28
CA HIS A 67 -6.92 -5.63 4.35
C HIS A 67 -6.28 -4.89 3.16
N ALA A 68 -6.49 -3.57 3.03
CA ALA A 68 -5.90 -2.75 1.99
C ALA A 68 -4.36 -2.85 1.91
N PRO A 69 -3.61 -2.81 3.03
CA PRO A 69 -2.15 -2.96 3.00
C PRO A 69 -1.71 -4.32 2.41
N GLU A 70 -2.30 -5.42 2.87
CA GLU A 70 -1.99 -6.78 2.43
C GLU A 70 -2.35 -6.99 0.95
N LEU A 71 -3.47 -6.41 0.50
CA LEU A 71 -3.84 -6.39 -0.91
C LEU A 71 -2.82 -5.61 -1.76
N MET A 72 -2.44 -4.41 -1.32
CA MET A 72 -1.50 -3.55 -2.04
C MET A 72 -0.18 -4.28 -2.29
N LYS A 73 0.36 -4.92 -1.26
CA LYS A 73 1.56 -5.76 -1.35
C LYS A 73 1.38 -6.87 -2.38
N LEU A 74 0.29 -7.63 -2.31
CA LEU A 74 0.02 -8.74 -3.23
C LEU A 74 -0.05 -8.29 -4.70
N VAL A 75 -0.71 -7.17 -4.98
CA VAL A 75 -0.83 -6.64 -6.34
C VAL A 75 0.52 -6.10 -6.84
N LEU A 76 1.30 -5.42 -5.98
CA LEU A 76 2.68 -5.02 -6.30
C LEU A 76 3.59 -6.21 -6.61
N GLU A 77 3.43 -7.32 -5.88
CA GLU A 77 4.15 -8.57 -6.16
C GLU A 77 3.82 -9.13 -7.55
N LYS A 78 2.54 -9.09 -7.96
CA LYS A 78 2.11 -9.54 -9.30
C LYS A 78 2.74 -8.73 -10.45
N ILE A 79 3.07 -7.47 -10.22
CA ILE A 79 3.73 -6.61 -11.23
C ILE A 79 5.25 -6.48 -11.05
N GLY A 80 5.86 -7.24 -10.14
CA GLY A 80 7.30 -7.19 -9.90
C GLY A 80 7.79 -5.91 -9.18
N LYS A 81 6.88 -5.16 -8.53
CA LYS A 81 7.15 -3.90 -7.82
C LYS A 81 7.11 -4.02 -6.30
N LYS A 82 7.28 -5.24 -5.78
CA LYS A 82 7.36 -5.50 -4.32
C LYS A 82 8.38 -4.64 -3.60
N HIS A 83 9.49 -4.29 -4.24
CA HIS A 83 10.53 -3.45 -3.63
C HIS A 83 10.01 -2.08 -3.16
N ILE A 84 8.99 -1.51 -3.83
CA ILE A 84 8.31 -0.26 -3.43
C ILE A 84 7.68 -0.41 -2.04
N TRP A 85 7.03 -1.55 -1.81
CA TRP A 85 6.44 -1.90 -0.52
C TRP A 85 7.52 -2.07 0.56
N ASP A 86 8.60 -2.79 0.24
CA ASP A 86 9.68 -3.06 1.18
C ASP A 86 10.42 -1.76 1.58
N GLU A 87 10.60 -0.82 0.65
CA GLU A 87 11.17 0.49 0.97
C GLU A 87 10.25 1.29 1.90
N HIS A 88 8.95 1.31 1.60
CA HIS A 88 7.98 2.07 2.39
C HIS A 88 7.76 1.47 3.80
N THR A 89 7.95 0.16 3.99
CA THR A 89 7.87 -0.47 5.32
C THR A 89 9.13 -0.29 6.16
N LYS A 90 10.31 -0.21 5.52
CA LYS A 90 11.61 -0.04 6.22
C LYS A 90 11.79 1.35 6.81
N LYS A 91 11.17 2.40 6.24
CA LYS A 91 11.27 3.79 6.71
C LYS A 91 10.40 4.12 7.94
N ALA A 92 9.79 3.14 8.60
CA ALA A 92 9.16 3.39 9.90
C ALA A 92 10.20 4.01 10.84
N PRO A 93 9.87 5.10 11.58
CA PRO A 93 10.82 5.71 12.51
C PRO A 93 11.17 4.65 13.55
N GLN A 94 12.37 4.09 13.45
CA GLN A 94 12.96 3.43 14.60
C GLN A 94 13.01 4.50 15.69
N PRO A 95 12.57 4.21 16.93
CA PRO A 95 12.86 5.11 18.03
C PRO A 95 14.39 5.11 18.19
N GLU A 96 15.06 6.07 17.56
CA GLU A 96 16.46 6.35 17.83
C GLU A 96 16.61 6.53 19.33
N GLY A 97 17.48 5.71 19.90
CA GLY A 97 17.51 5.40 21.32
C GLY A 97 17.53 6.65 22.18
N LYS A 98 16.72 6.65 23.23
CA LYS A 98 16.94 7.51 24.39
C LYS A 98 18.30 7.18 24.98
N HIS A 99 19.33 7.88 24.51
CA HIS A 99 20.65 7.91 25.12
C HIS A 99 20.51 8.64 26.46
N TRP A 100 20.21 7.88 27.52
CA TRP A 100 20.28 8.39 28.88
C TRP A 100 21.73 8.72 29.17
N LYS A 101 22.05 10.03 29.19
CA LYS A 101 23.32 10.48 29.72
C LYS A 101 23.36 10.13 31.20
N HIS A 102 24.29 9.24 31.56
CA HIS A 102 24.83 9.19 32.91
C HIS A 102 25.24 10.62 33.28
N LYS A 103 24.51 11.23 34.22
CA LYS A 103 25.04 12.35 34.97
C LYS A 103 25.52 11.79 36.30
N LEU A 104 26.82 11.52 36.35
CA LEU A 104 27.62 11.62 37.57
C LEU A 104 27.28 12.97 38.21
N VAL A 105 26.65 12.97 39.38
CA VAL A 105 27.06 13.73 40.58
C VAL A 105 26.69 12.91 41.81
#